data_AF-A0AAE6IX22-F1
#
_entry.id   AF-A0AAE6IX22-F1
#
_cell.length_a   1.000
_cell.length_b   1.000
_cell.length_c   1.000
_cell.angle_alpha   90.00
_cell.angle_beta   90.00
_cell.angle_gamma   90.00
#
_symmetry.space_group_name_H-M   'P 1'
#
loop_
_entity.id
_entity.type
_entity.pdbx_description
1 polymer ?
#
loop_
_entity_poly.entity_id
_entity_poly.type
_entity_poly.pdbx_seq_one_letter_code
_entity_poly.pdbx_strand_id
1 'polypeptide(L)'
;MKISIECDCVLLAQSLRLFLDGYYAPKKECDFIISDKKTVSDKPVFIISEKSPYLSVPFTKDTLLNTLEEFYSAMQIRNQNYVKKSPSSLEERVSNLVDNFKRDLINIIKDEYEK
;
A
#
# COMPACT_ATOMS: atom_id res chain seq x y z
N MET A 1 -0.90 -7.05 3.75
CA MET A 1 0.55 -7.05 3.50
C MET A 1 0.99 -8.44 3.06
N LYS A 2 1.21 -8.63 1.77
CA LYS A 2 1.78 -9.83 1.15
C LYS A 2 3.20 -9.53 0.70
N ILE A 3 4.17 -10.33 1.11
CA ILE A 3 5.60 -10.01 0.95
C ILE A 3 6.33 -11.12 0.20
N SER A 4 7.23 -10.75 -0.71
CA SER A 4 8.21 -11.68 -1.26
C SER A 4 9.63 -11.31 -0.80
N ILE A 5 10.50 -12.30 -0.61
CA ILE A 5 11.85 -12.11 -0.09
C ILE A 5 12.86 -12.47 -1.19
N GLU A 6 13.66 -11.51 -1.61
CA GLU A 6 14.76 -11.65 -2.59
C GLU A 6 16.03 -11.00 -2.02
N CYS A 7 16.71 -11.70 -1.11
CA CYS A 7 17.99 -11.27 -0.54
C CYS A 7 19.14 -12.15 -1.06
N ASP A 8 20.32 -11.56 -1.29
CA ASP A 8 21.58 -12.29 -1.53
C ASP A 8 22.11 -12.91 -0.24
N CYS A 9 21.95 -12.21 0.88
CA CYS A 9 22.31 -12.73 2.19
C CYS A 9 21.35 -13.84 2.63
N VAL A 10 21.83 -15.09 2.57
CA VAL A 10 21.05 -16.29 2.95
C VAL A 10 20.60 -16.23 4.41
N LEU A 11 21.44 -15.76 5.33
CA LEU A 11 21.09 -15.66 6.75
C LEU A 11 19.92 -14.70 6.96
N LEU A 12 19.99 -13.50 6.36
CA LEU A 12 18.91 -12.53 6.42
C LEU A 12 17.64 -13.09 5.80
N ALA A 13 17.74 -13.74 4.62
CA ALA A 13 16.60 -14.35 3.97
C ALA A 13 15.90 -15.39 4.85
N GLN A 14 16.66 -16.27 5.51
CA GLN A 14 16.10 -17.30 6.40
C GLN A 14 15.50 -16.69 7.66
N SER A 15 16.17 -15.71 8.28
CA SER A 15 15.62 -15.00 9.44
C SER A 15 14.32 -14.28 9.10
N LEU A 16 14.25 -13.59 7.96
CA LEU A 16 13.04 -12.94 7.49
C LEU A 16 11.91 -13.94 7.22
N ARG A 17 12.21 -15.11 6.63
CA ARG A 17 11.21 -16.18 6.47
C ARG A 17 10.65 -16.65 7.80
N LEU A 18 11.49 -16.83 8.82
CA LEU A 18 11.05 -17.22 10.15
C LEU A 18 10.18 -16.15 10.84
N PHE A 19 10.54 -14.87 10.67
CA PHE A 19 9.81 -13.77 11.30
C PHE A 19 8.53 -13.37 10.56
N LEU A 20 8.47 -13.60 9.23
CA LEU A 20 7.41 -13.15 8.34
C LEU A 20 6.60 -14.30 7.71
N ASP A 21 6.64 -15.50 8.30
CA ASP A 21 5.99 -16.71 7.76
C ASP A 21 4.51 -16.49 7.39
N GLY A 22 3.76 -15.78 8.24
CA GLY A 22 2.35 -15.45 8.00
C GLY A 22 2.07 -14.38 6.93
N TYR A 23 3.10 -13.70 6.41
CA TYR A 23 2.99 -12.63 5.41
C TYR A 23 3.59 -13.02 4.06
N TYR A 24 4.18 -14.20 3.95
CA TYR A 24 4.87 -14.65 2.74
C TYR A 24 3.88 -14.91 1.59
N ALA A 25 4.22 -14.40 0.41
CA ALA A 25 3.45 -14.59 -0.81
C ALA A 25 4.37 -14.78 -2.03
N PRO A 26 3.91 -15.51 -3.06
CA PRO A 26 4.65 -15.63 -4.31
C PRO A 26 4.83 -14.25 -4.97
N LYS A 27 5.94 -14.06 -5.69
CA LYS A 27 6.31 -12.79 -6.34
C LYS A 27 5.21 -12.21 -7.24
N LYS A 28 4.31 -13.05 -7.77
CA LYS A 28 3.15 -12.61 -8.58
C LYS A 28 2.07 -11.92 -7.75
N GLU A 29 1.86 -12.34 -6.50
CA GLU A 29 0.78 -11.86 -5.63
C GLU A 29 1.26 -10.99 -4.47
N CYS A 30 2.57 -10.79 -4.32
CA CYS A 30 3.09 -9.89 -3.29
C CYS A 30 2.75 -8.42 -3.57
N ASP A 31 2.57 -7.64 -2.51
CA ASP A 31 2.42 -6.18 -2.57
C ASP A 31 3.78 -5.51 -2.85
N PHE A 32 4.83 -6.01 -2.19
CA PHE A 32 6.20 -5.51 -2.33
C PHE A 32 7.23 -6.62 -2.06
N ILE A 33 8.49 -6.31 -2.36
CA ILE A 33 9.61 -7.26 -2.27
C ILE A 33 10.62 -6.75 -1.23
N ILE A 34 11.07 -7.60 -0.31
CA ILE A 34 12.18 -7.30 0.59
C ILE A 34 13.48 -7.76 -0.05
N SER A 35 14.48 -6.88 -0.10
CA SER A 35 15.80 -7.18 -0.64
C SER A 35 16.90 -6.53 0.19
N ASP A 36 18.10 -7.10 0.17
CA ASP A 36 19.29 -6.52 0.81
C ASP A 36 20.07 -5.58 -0.13
N LYS A 37 19.76 -5.63 -1.42
CA LYS A 37 20.36 -4.79 -2.45
C LYS A 37 19.30 -4.05 -3.26
N LYS A 38 19.74 -3.03 -4.00
CA LYS A 38 18.89 -2.37 -4.99
C LYS A 38 18.64 -3.34 -6.14
N THR A 39 17.40 -3.79 -6.25
CA THR A 39 16.96 -4.71 -7.31
C THR A 39 15.98 -3.98 -8.23
N VAL A 40 16.18 -4.11 -9.54
CA VAL A 40 15.24 -3.59 -10.54
C VAL A 40 14.05 -4.55 -10.60
N SER A 41 12.88 -4.07 -10.17
CA SER A 41 11.64 -4.85 -10.09
C SER A 41 10.46 -3.94 -10.45
N ASP A 42 9.46 -4.49 -11.14
CA ASP A 42 8.17 -3.83 -11.40
C ASP A 42 7.39 -3.51 -10.11
N LYS A 43 7.68 -4.24 -9.03
CA LYS A 43 7.09 -4.04 -7.71
C LYS A 43 8.02 -3.24 -6.81
N PRO A 44 7.45 -2.43 -5.89
CA PRO A 44 8.23 -1.67 -4.92
C PRO A 44 9.11 -2.60 -4.08
N VAL A 45 10.34 -2.13 -3.82
CA VAL A 45 11.37 -2.90 -3.12
C VAL A 45 11.68 -2.21 -1.78
N PHE A 46 11.50 -2.95 -0.69
CA PHE A 46 11.92 -2.58 0.65
C PHE A 46 13.36 -3.06 0.88
N ILE A 47 14.28 -2.12 1.08
CA ILE A 47 15.72 -2.42 1.15
C ILE A 47 16.17 -2.53 2.61
N ILE A 48 16.82 -3.63 2.97
CA ILE A 48 17.41 -3.85 4.29
C ILE A 48 18.93 -3.94 4.14
N SER A 49 19.66 -2.90 4.52
CA SER A 49 21.12 -2.86 4.43
C SER A 49 21.69 -1.94 5.49
N GLU A 50 23.00 -2.04 5.78
CA GLU A 50 23.66 -1.22 6.80
C GLU A 50 23.48 0.29 6.60
N LYS A 51 23.26 0.74 5.36
CA LYS A 51 23.06 2.15 5.00
C LYS A 51 21.68 2.39 4.38
N SER A 52 20.70 1.55 4.67
CA SER A 52 19.34 1.73 4.16
C SER A 52 18.64 2.86 4.90
N PRO A 53 17.90 3.74 4.19
CA PRO A 53 17.04 4.74 4.82
C PRO A 53 15.77 4.13 5.45
N TYR A 54 15.45 2.87 5.13
CA TYR A 54 14.23 2.21 5.61
C TYR A 54 14.49 1.38 6.87
N LEU A 55 15.49 0.51 6.82
CA LEU A 55 15.84 -0.37 7.94
C LEU A 55 17.32 -0.74 7.88
N SER A 56 18.07 -0.27 8.87
CA SER A 56 19.49 -0.60 9.06
C SER A 56 19.67 -1.86 9.92
N VAL A 57 20.71 -2.63 9.63
CA VAL A 57 21.14 -3.77 10.46
C VAL A 57 22.08 -3.28 11.55
N PRO A 58 22.02 -3.78 12.80
CA PRO A 58 21.04 -4.75 13.33
C PRO A 58 19.69 -4.11 13.69
N PHE A 59 18.62 -4.90 13.63
CA PHE A 59 17.26 -4.49 13.99
C PHE A 59 16.59 -5.57 14.85
N THR A 60 15.58 -5.17 15.62
CA THR A 60 14.72 -6.09 16.37
C THR A 60 13.50 -6.50 15.53
N LYS A 61 12.81 -7.58 15.95
CA LYS A 61 11.59 -8.04 15.29
C LYS A 61 10.51 -6.96 15.26
N ASP A 62 10.32 -6.23 16.37
CA ASP A 62 9.32 -5.17 16.46
C ASP A 62 9.64 -4.00 15.51
N THR A 63 10.91 -3.60 15.41
CA THR A 63 11.33 -2.56 14.46
C THR A 63 11.11 -3.00 13.01
N LEU A 64 11.40 -4.27 12.69
CA LEU A 64 11.11 -4.82 11.36
C LEU A 64 9.61 -4.75 11.03
N LEU A 65 8.74 -5.20 11.94
CA LEU A 65 7.30 -5.20 11.68
C LEU A 65 6.73 -3.78 11.56
N ASN A 66 7.11 -2.88 12.47
CA ASN A 66 6.63 -1.50 12.44
C ASN A 66 7.04 -0.80 11.15
N THR A 67 8.32 -0.91 10.75
CA THR A 67 8.81 -0.30 9.51
C THR A 67 8.16 -0.88 8.25
N LEU A 68 7.83 -2.19 8.25
CA LEU A 68 7.10 -2.82 7.16
C LEU A 68 5.65 -2.32 7.08
N GLU A 69 4.96 -2.16 8.22
CA GLU A 69 3.60 -1.62 8.28
C GLU A 69 3.55 -0.15 7.85
N GLU A 70 4.52 0.67 8.27
CA GLU A 70 4.66 2.06 7.82
C GLU A 70 4.90 2.13 6.32
N PHE A 71 5.78 1.28 5.78
CA PHE A 71 6.06 1.21 4.35
C PHE A 71 4.82 0.79 3.54
N TYR A 72 4.11 -0.24 4.02
CA TYR A 72 2.88 -0.72 3.40
C TYR A 72 1.78 0.36 3.42
N SER A 73 1.60 1.05 4.55
CA SER A 73 0.63 2.14 4.70
C SER A 73 0.95 3.32 3.77
N ALA A 74 2.22 3.73 3.70
CA ALA A 74 2.67 4.77 2.79
C ALA A 74 2.44 4.40 1.32
N MET A 75 2.69 3.13 0.95
CA MET A 75 2.36 2.60 -0.37
C MET A 75 0.86 2.63 -0.67
N GLN A 76 0.03 2.22 0.29
CA GLN A 76 -1.43 2.23 0.14
C GLN A 76 -1.95 3.66 -0.03
N ILE A 77 -1.47 4.62 0.75
CA ILE A 77 -1.84 6.04 0.62
C ILE A 77 -1.40 6.58 -0.75
N ARG A 78 -0.18 6.24 -1.20
CA ARG A 78 0.31 6.63 -2.53
C ARG A 78 -0.56 6.04 -3.64
N ASN A 79 -0.95 4.78 -3.52
CA ASN A 79 -1.87 4.13 -4.45
C ASN A 79 -3.27 4.72 -4.38
N GLN A 80 -3.81 5.04 -3.20
CA GLN A 80 -5.10 5.73 -3.07
C GLN A 80 -5.07 7.14 -3.69
N ASN A 81 -3.95 7.87 -3.56
CA ASN A 81 -3.77 9.16 -4.22
C ASN A 81 -3.59 9.03 -5.75
N TYR A 82 -3.09 7.90 -6.24
CA TYR A 82 -3.05 7.55 -7.67
C TYR A 82 -4.41 7.09 -8.20
N VAL A 83 -5.19 6.34 -7.41
CA VAL A 83 -6.56 5.93 -7.72
C VAL A 83 -7.49 7.15 -7.76
N LYS A 84 -7.28 8.15 -6.90
CA LYS A 84 -7.94 9.46 -7.00
C LYS A 84 -7.55 10.28 -8.24
N LYS A 85 -6.53 9.87 -9.01
CA LYS A 85 -6.00 10.62 -10.17
C LYS A 85 -6.06 9.87 -11.52
N SER A 86 -6.69 8.69 -11.60
CA SER A 86 -6.90 7.97 -12.88
C SER A 86 -8.35 7.49 -13.00
N PRO A 87 -8.88 7.33 -14.23
CA PRO A 87 -10.21 7.82 -14.61
C PRO A 87 -11.34 6.98 -13.99
N SER A 88 -12.13 7.63 -13.13
CA SER A 88 -13.56 7.37 -12.86
C SER A 88 -14.02 5.92 -13.06
N SER A 89 -13.87 5.09 -12.03
CA SER A 89 -14.59 3.80 -11.94
C SER A 89 -16.09 4.04 -12.18
N LEU A 90 -16.78 3.06 -12.78
CA LEU A 90 -18.23 3.08 -12.95
C LEU A 90 -18.94 3.43 -11.63
N GLU A 91 -18.42 2.91 -10.52
CA GLU A 91 -18.93 3.14 -9.17
C GLU A 91 -18.82 4.61 -8.72
N GLU A 92 -17.76 5.31 -9.13
CA GLU A 92 -17.58 6.74 -8.87
C GLU A 92 -18.55 7.56 -9.72
N ARG A 93 -18.74 7.18 -11.00
CA ARG A 93 -19.72 7.85 -11.88
C ARG A 93 -21.15 7.67 -11.38
N VAL A 94 -21.48 6.47 -10.90
CA VAL A 94 -22.78 6.15 -10.28
C VAL A 94 -22.95 6.93 -8.98
N SER A 95 -21.93 6.96 -8.12
CA SER A 95 -21.98 7.71 -6.85
C SER A 95 -22.17 9.21 -7.09
N ASN A 96 -21.40 9.80 -8.02
CA ASN A 96 -21.53 11.21 -8.39
C ASN A 96 -22.91 11.54 -8.98
N LEU A 97 -23.48 10.63 -9.78
CA LEU A 97 -24.83 10.81 -10.34
C LEU A 97 -25.90 10.80 -9.23
N VAL A 98 -25.78 9.89 -8.27
CA VAL A 98 -26.70 9.80 -7.12
C VAL A 98 -26.56 11.03 -6.22
N ASP A 99 -25.35 11.50 -5.96
CA ASP A 99 -25.12 12.71 -5.16
C ASP A 99 -25.67 13.98 -5.82
N ASN A 100 -25.51 14.11 -7.14
CA ASN A 100 -26.10 15.23 -7.87
C ASN A 100 -27.64 15.17 -7.85
N PHE A 101 -28.23 14.00 -8.10
CA PHE A 101 -29.68 13.82 -8.02
C PHE A 101 -30.23 14.19 -6.63
N LYS A 102 -29.56 13.74 -5.55
CA LYS A 102 -29.93 14.11 -4.18
C LYS A 102 -29.90 15.63 -3.98
N ARG A 103 -28.86 16.30 -4.47
CA ARG A 103 -28.71 17.76 -4.33
C ARG A 103 -29.81 18.52 -5.06
N ASP A 104 -30.13 18.11 -6.28
CA ASP A 104 -31.21 18.71 -7.07
C ASP A 104 -32.57 18.53 -6.39
N LEU A 105 -32.86 17.34 -5.86
CA LEU A 105 -34.10 17.06 -5.15
C LEU A 105 -34.25 17.92 -3.89
N ILE A 106 -33.17 18.07 -3.11
CA ILE A 106 -33.15 18.93 -1.93
C ILE A 106 -33.37 20.39 -2.32
N ASN A 107 -32.76 20.86 -3.41
CA ASN A 107 -32.93 22.25 -3.86
C ASN A 107 -34.35 22.53 -4.34
N ILE A 108 -34.98 21.61 -5.08
CA ILE A 108 -36.39 21.74 -5.50
C ILE A 108 -37.31 21.81 -4.29
N ILE A 109 -37.09 20.92 -3.31
CA ILE A 109 -37.89 20.94 -2.07
C ILE A 109 -37.66 22.26 -1.33
N LYS A 110 -36.43 22.73 -1.19
CA LYS A 110 -36.17 24.02 -0.53
C LYS A 110 -36.85 25.20 -1.24
N ASP A 111 -36.79 25.27 -2.56
CA ASP A 111 -37.43 26.33 -3.36
C ASP A 111 -38.95 26.38 -3.16
N GLU A 112 -39.58 25.21 -2.98
CA GLU A 112 -41.03 25.10 -2.75
C GLU A 112 -41.43 25.37 -1.29
N TYR A 113 -40.52 25.21 -0.31
CA TYR A 113 -40.79 25.50 1.11
C TYR A 113 -40.32 26.90 1.54
N GLU A 114 -39.50 27.60 0.74
CA GLU A 114 -39.08 29.00 0.96
C GLU A 114 -39.95 30.04 0.21
N LYS A 115 -41.07 29.61 -0.41
CA LYS A 115 -42.17 30.49 -0.89
C LYS A 115 -43.32 30.53 0.11
#